data_AF-A0A1Y4N9J4-F1
#
_entry.id   AF-A0A1Y4N9J4-F1
#
_cell.length_a   1.000
_cell.length_b   1.000
_cell.length_c   1.000
_cell.angle_alpha   90.00
_cell.angle_beta   90.00
_cell.angle_gamma   90.00
#
_symmetry.space_group_name_H-M   'P 1'
#
loop_
_entity.id
_entity.type
_entity.pdbx_description
1 polymer ?
#
loop_
_entity_poly.entity_id
_entity_poly.type
_entity_poly.pdbx_seq_one_letter_code
_entity_poly.pdbx_strand_id
1 'polypeptide(L)' 'MRTMNMYPKRYMTIKELVPYGFTKYELEKYVKIRGFPAYKAPGTTSPWKIDTAKLDSWLKRNFGA' A
#
# COMPACT_ATOMS: atom_id res chain seq x y z
N MET A 1 -16.26 8.78 -16.12
CA MET A 1 -14.84 9.05 -15.84
C MET A 1 -14.18 7.76 -15.41
N ARG A 2 -13.29 7.19 -16.22
CA ARG A 2 -12.59 5.92 -15.89
C ARG A 2 -11.56 6.24 -14.82
N THR A 3 -11.79 5.78 -13.60
CA THR A 3 -10.77 5.73 -12.54
C THR A 3 -9.56 5.00 -13.11
N MET A 4 -8.42 5.68 -13.22
CA MET A 4 -7.16 5.05 -13.59
C MET A 4 -6.91 3.90 -12.60
N ASN A 5 -7.16 2.66 -13.04
CA ASN A 5 -6.74 1.46 -12.34
C ASN A 5 -5.21 1.41 -12.40
N MET A 6 -4.55 2.27 -11.64
CA MET A 6 -3.09 2.36 -11.58
C MET A 6 -2.48 1.09 -10.96
N TYR A 7 -3.29 0.34 -10.20
CA TYR A 7 -2.91 -0.94 -9.60
C TYR A 7 -3.82 -2.08 -10.10
N PRO A 8 -3.26 -3.23 -10.52
CA PRO A 8 -4.01 -4.35 -11.09
C PRO A 8 -4.81 -5.13 -10.05
N LYS A 9 -4.47 -5.00 -8.76
CA LYS A 9 -5.13 -5.70 -7.65
C LYS A 9 -5.48 -4.72 -6.56
N ARG A 10 -6.59 -5.00 -5.86
CA ARG A 10 -7.00 -4.25 -4.67
C ARG A 10 -6.03 -4.44 -3.50
N TYR A 11 -5.47 -5.63 -3.35
CA TYR A 11 -4.48 -5.94 -2.32
C TYR A 11 -3.18 -6.37 -2.98
N MET A 12 -2.11 -5.61 -2.77
CA MET A 12 -0.79 -5.88 -3.33
C MET A 12 0.26 -5.95 -2.24
N THR A 13 1.25 -6.81 -2.43
CA THR A 13 2.39 -6.88 -1.52
C THR A 13 3.35 -5.73 -1.76
N ILE A 14 4.24 -5.48 -0.79
CA ILE A 14 5.31 -4.48 -0.92
C ILE A 14 6.11 -4.68 -2.21
N LYS A 15 6.46 -5.92 -2.56
CA LYS A 15 7.22 -6.23 -3.78
C LYS A 15 6.46 -5.88 -5.06
N GLU A 16 5.15 -6.09 -5.08
CA GLU A 16 4.32 -5.79 -6.24
C GLU A 16 4.13 -4.29 -6.44
N LEU A 17 4.29 -3.47 -5.40
CA LEU A 17 4.21 -2.00 -5.48
C LEU A 17 5.54 -1.34 -5.87
N VAL A 18 6.66 -2.06 -5.81
CA VAL A 18 7.98 -1.55 -6.26
C VAL A 18 7.98 -1.01 -7.70
N PRO A 19 7.47 -1.74 -8.72
CA PRO A 19 7.44 -1.23 -10.10
C PRO A 19 6.51 -0.02 -10.29
N TYR A 20 5.70 0.35 -9.29
CA TYR A 20 4.80 1.51 -9.34
C TYR A 20 5.40 2.76 -8.71
N GLY A 21 6.72 2.77 -8.48
CA GLY A 21 7.46 3.94 -7.97
C GLY A 21 7.62 3.99 -6.45
N PHE A 22 7.27 2.92 -5.72
CA PHE A 22 7.53 2.83 -4.29
C PHE A 22 8.81 2.10 -3.98
N THR A 23 9.56 2.54 -2.97
CA THR A 23 10.68 1.74 -2.46
C THR A 23 10.16 0.72 -1.45
N LYS A 24 10.73 -0.49 -1.46
CA LYS A 24 10.47 -1.51 -0.43
C LYS A 24 10.63 -0.92 0.98
N TYR A 25 11.69 -0.16 1.20
CA TYR A 25 12.00 0.47 2.48
C TYR A 25 10.94 1.47 2.95
N GLU A 26 10.41 2.29 2.04
CA GLU A 26 9.36 3.25 2.36
C GLU A 26 8.05 2.55 2.73
N LEU A 27 7.65 1.55 1.94
CA LEU A 27 6.46 0.75 2.23
C LEU A 27 6.61 -0.04 3.55
N GLU A 28 7.80 -0.56 3.86
CA GLU A 28 8.08 -1.21 5.16
C GLU A 28 8.00 -0.25 6.34
N LYS A 29 8.27 1.04 6.14
CA LYS A 29 7.98 2.08 7.13
C LYS A 29 6.49 2.38 7.21
N TYR A 30 5.82 2.54 6.07
CA TYR A 30 4.40 2.91 6.04
C TYR A 30 3.50 1.84 6.67
N VAL A 31 3.77 0.55 6.46
CA VAL A 31 3.00 -0.54 7.12
C VAL A 31 3.10 -0.53 8.65
N LYS A 32 4.08 0.16 9.22
CA LYS A 32 4.21 0.36 10.68
C LYS A 32 3.46 1.60 11.19
N ILE A 33 3.00 2.47 10.29
CA ILE A 33 2.25 3.67 10.66
C ILE A 33 0.80 3.29 10.94
N ARG A 34 0.28 3.76 12.09
CA ARG A 34 -1.10 3.51 12.48
C ARG A 34 -2.05 4.15 11.47
N GLY A 35 -2.99 3.36 10.95
CA GLY A 35 -3.96 3.80 9.95
C GLY A 35 -3.47 3.71 8.50
N PHE A 36 -2.24 3.23 8.25
CA PHE A 36 -1.85 2.83 6.91
C PHE A 36 -2.76 1.70 6.41
N PRO A 37 -3.26 1.76 5.16
CA PRO A 37 -4.18 0.77 4.63
C PRO A 37 -3.45 -0.52 4.25
N ALA A 38 -2.84 -1.19 5.23
CA ALA A 38 -2.25 -2.50 5.08
C ALA A 38 -2.82 -3.50 6.08
N TYR A 39 -2.89 -4.75 5.63
CA TYR A 39 -3.35 -5.87 6.40
C TYR A 39 -2.30 -6.97 6.37
N LYS A 40 -2.04 -7.55 7.54
CA LYS A 40 -1.26 -8.78 7.69
C LYS A 40 -2.16 -9.83 8.29
N ALA A 41 -2.30 -10.96 7.62
CA ALA A 41 -3.10 -12.06 8.14
C ALA A 41 -2.50 -12.56 9.47
N PRO A 42 -3.32 -12.74 10.52
CA PRO A 42 -2.85 -13.30 11.79
C PRO A 42 -2.45 -14.77 11.59
N GLY A 43 -1.37 -15.20 12.25
CA GLY A 43 -0.98 -16.62 12.34
C GLY A 43 -0.04 -17.15 11.26
N THR A 44 0.44 -16.35 10.32
CA THR A 44 1.46 -16.79 9.36
C THR A 44 2.52 -15.72 9.08
N THR A 45 3.72 -16.13 8.67
CA THR A 45 4.80 -15.31 8.09
C THR A 45 4.40 -14.68 6.75
N SER A 46 3.11 -14.37 6.59
CA SER A 46 2.53 -13.80 5.38
C SER A 46 3.02 -12.37 5.19
N PRO A 47 3.37 -11.99 3.94
CA PRO A 47 3.76 -10.63 3.63
C PRO A 47 2.60 -9.66 3.87
N TRP A 48 2.93 -8.41 4.20
CA TRP A 48 1.96 -7.33 4.27
C TRP A 48 1.25 -7.15 2.93
N LYS A 49 -0.08 -7.05 2.98
CA LYS A 49 -0.93 -6.75 1.83
C LYS A 49 -1.48 -5.33 1.98
N ILE A 50 -1.23 -4.49 1.01
CA ILE A 50 -1.55 -3.07 1.00
C ILE A 50 -2.80 -2.88 0.13
N ASP A 51 -3.82 -2.22 0.70
CA ASP A 51 -5.07 -1.87 0.02
C ASP A 51 -4.83 -0.66 -0.88
N THR A 52 -4.62 -0.94 -2.16
CA THR A 52 -4.29 0.05 -3.18
C THR A 52 -5.42 1.03 -3.45
N ALA A 53 -6.67 0.65 -3.15
CA ALA A 53 -7.82 1.53 -3.29
C ALA A 53 -7.83 2.67 -2.26
N LYS A 54 -7.13 2.50 -1.13
CA LYS A 54 -7.01 3.51 -0.06
C LYS A 54 -5.61 4.12 0.03
N LEU A 55 -4.63 3.52 -0.65
CA LEU A 55 -3.24 3.95 -0.65
C LEU A 55 -3.10 5.41 -1.10
N ASP A 56 -3.71 5.78 -2.23
CA ASP A 56 -3.63 7.13 -2.79
C ASP A 56 -4.20 8.19 -1.83
N SER A 57 -5.39 7.93 -1.27
CA SER A 57 -6.02 8.82 -0.29
C SER A 57 -5.21 8.94 1.00
N TRP A 58 -4.58 7.84 1.45
CA TRP A 58 -3.71 7.87 2.62
C TRP A 58 -2.43 8.66 2.36
N LEU A 59 -1.81 8.51 1.19
CA LEU A 59 -0.62 9.27 0.80
C LEU A 59 -0.93 10.76 0.71
N LYS A 60 -2.03 11.14 0.04
CA LYS A 60 -2.50 12.54 0.01
C LYS A 60 -2.76 13.10 1.40
N ARG A 61 -3.34 12.32 2.32
CA ARG A 61 -3.62 12.79 3.67
C ARG A 61 -2.36 12.98 4.55
N ASN A 62 -1.34 12.15 4.37
CA ASN A 62 -0.13 12.20 5.21
C ASN A 62 1.01 13.01 4.59
N PHE A 63 1.05 13.14 3.27
CA PHE A 63 2.14 13.78 2.53
C PHE A 63 1.66 14.84 1.51
N GLY A 64 0.34 14.96 1.28
CA GLY A 64 -0.21 16.04 0.47
C GLY A 64 -0.23 17.33 1.29
N ALA A 65 0.58 18.29 0.88
CA ALA A 65 0.53 19.67 1.34
C ALA A 65 -0.71 20.39 0.78
#